data_AF-A0A534AXV2-F1
#
_entry.id   AF-A0A534AXV2-F1
#
_cell.length_a   1.000
_cell.length_b   1.000
_cell.length_c   1.000
_cell.angle_alpha   90.00
_cell.angle_beta   90.00
_cell.angle_gamma   90.00
#
_symmetry.space_group_name_H-M   'P 1'
#
loop_
_entity.id
_entity.type
_entity.pdbx_description
1 polymer ?
#
loop_
_entity_poly.entity_id
_entity_poly.type
_entity_poly.pdbx_seq_one_letter_code
_entity_poly.pdbx_strand_id
1 'polypeptide(L)' 'RYIGTLTAAGEATVGLRELEAQHPFANIALTDNVVRFATRRYCDNPLIVQGPGAGPEVTAGGVFADLLRLAAYLGAQL' A
#
# COMPACT_ATOMS: atom_id res chain seq x y z
N ARG A 1 7.18 -9.38 -11.89
CA ARG A 1 5.95 -8.88 -11.23
C ARG A 1 5.48 -7.61 -11.92
N TYR A 2 4.17 -7.34 -11.96
CA TYR A 2 3.66 -6.06 -12.47
C TYR A 2 3.72 -5.04 -11.34
N ILE A 3 4.46 -3.95 -11.52
CA ILE A 3 4.82 -3.01 -10.45
C ILE A 3 4.51 -1.59 -10.91
N GLY A 4 3.89 -0.81 -10.04
CA GLY A 4 3.84 0.64 -10.12
C GLY A 4 4.96 1.28 -9.29
N THR A 5 5.61 2.30 -9.83
CA THR A 5 6.61 3.11 -9.11
C THR A 5 6.23 4.58 -9.20
N LEU A 6 6.38 5.32 -8.10
CA LEU A 6 6.25 6.77 -8.05
C LEU A 6 7.52 7.36 -7.44
N THR A 7 8.18 8.27 -8.16
CA THR A 7 9.36 8.97 -7.66
C THR A 7 8.97 10.22 -6.89
N ALA A 8 9.89 10.75 -6.07
CA ALA A 8 9.68 12.01 -5.36
C ALA A 8 9.53 13.22 -6.30
N ALA A 9 9.95 13.10 -7.56
CA ALA A 9 9.74 14.10 -8.61
C ALA A 9 8.33 14.03 -9.24
N GLY A 10 7.49 13.08 -8.82
CA GLY A 10 6.12 12.90 -9.34
C GLY A 10 6.06 12.01 -10.58
N GLU A 11 7.14 11.33 -10.94
CA GLU A 11 7.16 10.45 -12.12
C GLU A 11 6.57 9.08 -11.77
N ALA A 12 5.51 8.69 -12.49
CA ALA A 12 4.84 7.42 -12.32
C ALA A 12 5.15 6.47 -13.48
N THR A 13 5.50 5.22 -13.17
CA THR A 13 5.62 4.16 -14.19
C THR A 13 4.88 2.92 -13.72
N VAL A 14 4.34 2.16 -14.67
CA VAL A 14 3.71 0.87 -14.41
C VAL A 14 4.16 -0.12 -15.47
N GLY A 15 4.57 -1.31 -15.06
CA GLY A 15 4.93 -2.35 -16.02
C GLY A 15 5.48 -3.62 -15.38
N LEU A 16 5.79 -4.58 -16.24
CA LEU A 16 6.46 -5.80 -15.82
C LEU A 16 7.92 -5.49 -15.42
N ARG A 17 8.34 -6.04 -14.29
CA ARG A 17 9.69 -5.93 -13.75
C ARG A 17 10.18 -7.28 -13.25
N GLU A 18 11.43 -7.57 -13.51
CA GLU A 18 12.16 -8.66 -12.88
C GLU A 18 12.58 -8.24 -11.46
N LEU A 19 12.57 -9.20 -10.53
CA LEU A 19 12.89 -8.97 -9.13
C LEU A 19 13.78 -10.12 -8.63
N GLU A 20 14.73 -9.80 -7.76
CA GLU A 20 15.47 -10.82 -7.02
C GLU A 20 14.52 -11.63 -6.12
N ALA A 21 14.86 -12.89 -5.87
CA ALA A 21 14.04 -13.80 -5.04
C ALA A 21 13.84 -13.29 -3.60
N GLN A 22 14.81 -12.55 -3.07
CA GLN A 22 14.76 -11.94 -1.74
C GLN A 22 13.98 -10.61 -1.70
N HIS A 23 13.54 -10.09 -2.85
CA HIS A 23 12.82 -8.83 -2.89
C HIS A 23 11.45 -8.97 -2.19
N PRO A 24 10.99 -7.98 -1.39
CA PRO A 24 9.70 -8.07 -0.69
C PRO A 24 8.50 -8.39 -1.60
N PHE A 25 8.56 -7.93 -2.85
CA PHE A 25 7.51 -8.18 -3.85
C PHE A 25 7.64 -9.54 -4.58
N ALA A 26 8.70 -10.30 -4.32
CA ALA A 26 8.87 -11.63 -4.91
C ALA A 26 7.91 -12.64 -4.27
N ASN A 27 7.63 -12.51 -2.96
CA ASN A 27 6.93 -13.51 -2.14
C ASN A 27 5.52 -13.08 -1.71
N ILE A 28 4.84 -12.30 -2.55
CA ILE A 28 3.47 -11.82 -2.29
C ILE A 28 2.47 -12.99 -2.42
N ALA A 29 1.55 -13.13 -1.46
CA ALA A 29 0.44 -14.07 -1.53
C ALA A 29 -0.59 -13.65 -2.60
N LEU A 30 -1.42 -14.58 -3.09
CA LEU A 30 -2.25 -14.43 -4.30
C LEU A 30 -2.99 -13.08 -4.45
N THR A 31 -3.66 -12.62 -3.40
CA THR A 31 -4.49 -11.41 -3.42
C THR A 31 -3.92 -10.26 -2.61
N ASP A 32 -2.68 -10.40 -2.13
CA ASP A 32 -2.06 -9.35 -1.33
C ASP A 32 -1.60 -8.20 -2.24
N ASN A 33 -1.88 -6.98 -1.81
CA ASN A 33 -1.21 -5.80 -2.32
C ASN A 33 -0.01 -5.50 -1.42
N VAL A 34 1.10 -5.10 -2.03
CA VAL A 34 2.30 -4.66 -1.28
C VAL A 34 2.72 -3.28 -1.78
N VAL A 35 2.93 -2.37 -0.84
CA VAL A 35 3.44 -1.03 -1.09
C VAL A 35 4.72 -0.84 -0.29
N ARG A 36 5.77 -0.36 -0.96
CA ARG A 36 7.06 -0.04 -0.35
C ARG A 36 7.26 1.47 -0.36
N PHE A 37 7.46 2.06 0.82
CA PHE A 37 7.80 3.47 0.99
C PHE A 37 9.28 3.61 1.32
N ALA A 38 10.05 4.13 0.37
CA ALA A 38 11.42 4.59 0.59
C ALA A 38 11.40 6.09 0.80
N THR A 39 11.81 6.56 1.97
CA THR A 39 11.81 7.99 2.33
C THR A 39 13.12 8.35 3.01
N ARG A 40 13.39 9.65 3.22
CA ARG A 40 14.59 10.08 3.95
C ARG A 40 14.68 9.50 5.37
N ARG A 41 13.54 9.25 6.03
CA ARG A 41 13.50 8.67 7.39
C ARG A 41 13.53 7.13 7.38
N TYR A 42 13.11 6.53 6.28
CA TYR A 42 13.09 5.08 6.04
C TYR A 42 13.98 4.76 4.83
N CYS A 43 15.24 5.21 4.88
CA CYS A 43 16.19 5.06 3.76
C CYS A 43 16.91 3.71 3.79
N ASP A 44 17.31 3.26 4.99
CA ASP A 44 18.05 2.01 5.16
C ASP A 44 17.11 0.81 5.28
N ASN A 45 15.95 1.00 5.90
CA ASN A 45 14.90 -0.01 6.02
C ASN A 45 13.56 0.57 5.56
N PRO A 46 13.18 0.39 4.28
CA PRO A 46 11.94 0.90 3.73
C PRO A 46 10.70 0.34 4.44
N LEU A 47 9.67 1.18 4.64
CA LEU A 47 8.41 0.73 5.21
C LEU A 47 7.65 -0.11 4.17
N ILE A 48 7.29 -1.34 4.54
CA ILE A 48 6.48 -2.24 3.73
C ILE A 48 5.09 -2.33 4.35
N VAL A 49 4.06 -2.05 3.55
CA VAL A 49 2.65 -2.29 3.91
C VAL A 49 2.14 -3.40 3.01
N GLN A 50 1.71 -4.50 3.61
CA GLN A 50 1.20 -5.68 2.93
C GLN A 50 -0.10 -6.14 3.58
N GLY A 51 -1.02 -6.63 2.74
CA GLY A 51 -2.23 -7.32 3.17
C GLY A 51 -3.20 -7.51 2.00
N PRO A 52 -4.39 -8.05 2.26
CA PRO A 52 -5.39 -8.29 1.23
C PRO A 52 -5.71 -7.01 0.47
N GLY A 53 -5.46 -7.03 -0.84
CA GLY A 53 -5.65 -5.89 -1.73
C GLY A 53 -7.06 -5.75 -2.29
N ALA A 54 -7.83 -6.83 -2.23
CA ALA A 54 -9.19 -6.91 -2.73
C ALA A 54 -9.97 -7.95 -1.94
N GLY A 55 -11.28 -7.74 -1.85
CA GLY A 55 -12.21 -8.63 -1.16
C GLY A 55 -13.36 -7.81 -0.57
N PRO A 56 -14.62 -8.28 -0.63
CA PRO A 56 -15.77 -7.50 -0.19
C PRO A 56 -15.63 -6.98 1.25
N GLU A 57 -15.20 -7.83 2.19
CA GLU A 57 -15.10 -7.48 3.60
C GLU A 57 -13.96 -6.49 3.88
N VAL A 58 -12.78 -6.72 3.30
CA VAL A 58 -11.61 -5.84 3.50
C VAL A 58 -11.82 -4.46 2.86
N THR A 59 -12.47 -4.41 1.70
CA THR A 59 -12.82 -3.15 1.05
C THR A 59 -13.89 -2.40 1.85
N ALA A 60 -14.92 -3.09 2.35
CA ALA A 60 -15.95 -2.49 3.19
C ALA A 60 -15.36 -1.93 4.51
N GLY A 61 -14.42 -2.66 5.13
CA GLY A 61 -13.70 -2.21 6.31
C GLY A 61 -12.91 -0.91 6.07
N GLY A 62 -12.26 -0.78 4.91
CA GLY A 62 -11.57 0.44 4.51
C GLY A 62 -12.52 1.65 4.38
N VAL A 63 -13.63 1.47 3.65
CA VAL A 63 -14.66 2.52 3.50
C VAL A 63 -15.26 2.91 4.86
N PHE A 64 -15.55 1.92 5.71
CA PHE A 64 -16.10 2.19 7.04
C PHE A 64 -15.13 2.96 7.92
N ALA A 65 -13.83 2.64 7.89
CA ALA A 65 -12.81 3.40 8.60
C ALA A 65 -12.77 4.88 8.15
N ASP A 66 -12.95 5.15 6.86
CA ASP A 66 -13.02 6.53 6.36
C ASP A 66 -14.30 7.25 6.80
N LEU A 67 -15.44 6.55 6.88
CA LEU A 67 -16.66 7.11 7.46
C LEU A 67 -16.46 7.48 8.94
N LEU A 68 -15.81 6.63 9.73
CA LEU A 68 -15.48 6.94 11.13
C LEU A 68 -14.56 8.16 11.23
N ARG A 69 -13.51 8.23 10.39
CA ARG A 69 -12.62 9.41 10.35
C ARG A 69 -13.39 10.69 10.00
N LEU A 70 -14.28 10.63 9.02
CA LEU A 70 -15.11 11.77 8.62
C LEU A 70 -16.05 12.20 9.74
N ALA A 71 -16.73 11.25 10.40
CA ALA A 71 -17.62 11.54 11.51
C ALA A 71 -16.88 12.19 12.69
N ALA A 72 -15.71 11.65 13.09
CA ALA A 72 -14.85 12.27 14.10
C ALA A 72 -14.44 13.70 13.70
N TYR A 73 -14.02 13.90 12.44
CA TYR A 73 -13.64 15.21 11.94
C TYR A 73 -14.78 16.23 12.00
N LEU A 74 -16.02 15.79 11.78
CA LEU A 74 -17.22 16.62 11.87
C LEU A 74 -17.78 16.78 13.29
N GLY A 75 -17.10 16.24 14.31
CA GLY A 75 -17.45 16.44 15.72
C GLY A 75 -18.32 15.35 16.34
N ALA A 76 -18.48 14.19 15.71
CA ALA A 76 -19.09 13.04 16.36
C ALA A 76 -18.17 12.54 17.49
N GLN A 77 -18.73 12.25 18.66
CA GLN A 77 -18.02 11.50 19.70
C GLN A 77 -18.09 10.01 19.34
N LEU A 78 -17.00 9.49 18.79
CA LEU A 78 -16.79 8.07 18.46
C LEU A 78 -16.06 7.34 19.58
#